data_AF-A0A2N3WAA7-F1
#
_entry.id   AF-A0A2N3WAA7-F1
#
_cell.length_a   1.000
_cell.length_b   1.000
_cell.length_c   1.000
_cell.angle_alpha   90.00
_cell.angle_beta   90.00
_cell.angle_gamma   90.00
#
_symmetry.space_group_name_H-M   'P 1'
#
loop_
_entity.id
_entity.type
_entity.pdbx_description
1 polymer ?
#
loop_
_entity_poly.entity_id
_entity_poly.type
_entity_poly.pdbx_seq_one_letter_code
_entity_poly.pdbx_strand_id
1 'polypeptide(L)'
;MALYAPTLAWLLSLAKRGRRAGWWMGTAFAVGMGTDMALLVWQVLVQDRPLHFNHETAADVTIGNVLATGAFTAWGATAAVVVLLLFQKLPDRALTSALRWGTTLAAGGMGLALMMFSASPAQQRVLDGGGKPSMIGGHTVGLEDGGPGLPLLGWSTVGGDLRIPHFVGIHAIQALPLLALALVALSRRYPVLSNENVRRRLVWTGAVGYAGVVAITAWQAMRGQSIVRPDFWTLAATAGLVTVVALGGVLAARVPAERHALRGF
;
A
#
# COMPACT_ATOMS: atom_id res chain seq x y z
N MET A 1 -7.38 0.61 8.69
CA MET A 1 -7.84 -0.55 9.52
C MET A 1 -8.95 -1.32 8.85
N ALA A 2 -10.01 -0.63 8.38
CA ALA A 2 -11.21 -1.26 7.82
C ALA A 2 -10.94 -2.29 6.71
N LEU A 3 -9.94 -2.08 5.84
CA LEU A 3 -9.58 -3.05 4.80
C LEU A 3 -8.57 -4.10 5.26
N TYR A 4 -7.64 -3.74 6.15
CA TYR A 4 -6.55 -4.63 6.56
C TYR A 4 -7.02 -5.76 7.47
N ALA A 5 -7.91 -5.49 8.43
CA ALA A 5 -8.45 -6.53 9.31
C ALA A 5 -9.16 -7.67 8.56
N PRO A 6 -10.14 -7.41 7.66
CA PRO A 6 -10.78 -8.48 6.89
C PRO A 6 -9.81 -9.14 5.90
N THR A 7 -8.84 -8.39 5.35
CA THR A 7 -7.80 -8.97 4.50
C THR A 7 -6.96 -9.99 5.27
N LEU A 8 -6.51 -9.64 6.48
CA LEU A 8 -5.73 -10.54 7.32
C LEU A 8 -6.55 -11.76 7.74
N ALA A 9 -7.80 -11.56 8.15
CA ALA A 9 -8.71 -12.66 8.47
C ALA A 9 -8.89 -13.63 7.27
N TRP A 10 -9.07 -13.08 6.07
CA TRP A 10 -9.14 -13.87 4.85
C TRP A 10 -7.83 -14.61 4.57
N LEU A 11 -6.66 -13.96 4.66
CA LEU A 11 -5.37 -14.62 4.47
C LEU A 11 -5.15 -15.75 5.47
N LEU A 12 -5.49 -15.54 6.74
CA LEU A 12 -5.41 -16.57 7.78
C LEU A 12 -6.32 -17.77 7.48
N SER A 13 -7.48 -17.55 6.84
CA SER A 13 -8.36 -18.65 6.42
C SER A 13 -7.74 -19.56 5.36
N LEU A 14 -6.75 -19.07 4.60
CA LEU A 14 -6.02 -19.86 3.60
C LEU A 14 -4.90 -20.73 4.21
N ALA A 15 -4.50 -20.47 5.45
CA ALA A 15 -3.37 -21.16 6.10
C ALA A 15 -3.79 -22.55 6.62
N LYS A 16 -3.30 -23.60 5.95
CA LYS A 16 -3.52 -25.00 6.38
C LYS A 16 -2.48 -25.45 7.41
N ARG A 17 -1.24 -24.96 7.29
CA ARG A 17 -0.13 -25.21 8.22
C ARG A 17 0.27 -23.92 8.93
N GLY A 18 0.88 -24.04 10.11
CA GLY A 18 1.34 -22.87 10.88
C GLY A 18 0.21 -22.05 11.51
N ARG A 19 -0.98 -22.63 11.72
CA ARG A 19 -2.16 -21.94 12.28
C ARG A 19 -1.89 -21.23 13.61
N ARG A 20 -1.03 -21.79 14.47
CA ARG A 20 -0.62 -21.15 15.73
C ARG A 20 0.19 -19.87 15.49
N ALA A 21 1.11 -19.88 14.53
CA ALA A 21 1.85 -18.68 14.15
C ALA A 21 0.91 -17.63 13.55
N GLY A 22 0.01 -18.05 12.65
CA GLY A 22 -1.03 -17.18 12.09
C GLY A 22 -1.94 -16.56 13.17
N TRP A 23 -2.35 -17.35 14.16
CA TRP A 23 -3.15 -16.86 15.29
C TRP A 23 -2.41 -15.76 16.07
N TRP A 24 -1.14 -15.97 16.42
CA TRP A 24 -0.34 -14.95 17.10
C TRP A 24 -0.15 -13.69 16.25
N MET A 25 0.06 -13.82 14.93
CA MET A 25 0.14 -12.67 14.03
C MET A 25 -1.19 -11.91 13.97
N GLY A 26 -2.32 -12.61 13.94
CA GLY A 26 -3.65 -12.02 14.02
C GLY A 26 -3.88 -11.29 15.34
N THR A 27 -3.48 -11.87 16.46
CA THR A 27 -3.55 -11.24 17.78
C THR A 27 -2.67 -10.00 17.88
N ALA A 28 -1.42 -10.08 17.41
CA ALA A 28 -0.50 -8.93 17.40
C ALA A 28 -1.05 -7.78 16.55
N PHE A 29 -1.61 -8.09 15.37
CA PHE A 29 -2.32 -7.11 14.55
C PHE A 29 -3.49 -6.48 15.31
N ALA A 30 -4.36 -7.30 15.91
CA ALA A 30 -5.57 -6.81 16.59
C ALA A 30 -5.23 -5.92 17.79
N VAL A 31 -4.26 -6.32 18.61
CA VAL A 31 -3.79 -5.55 19.77
C VAL A 31 -3.13 -4.25 19.32
N GLY A 32 -2.21 -4.31 18.34
CA GLY A 32 -1.54 -3.12 17.82
C GLY A 32 -2.54 -2.11 17.26
N MET A 33 -3.46 -2.56 16.40
CA MET A 33 -4.42 -1.66 15.79
C MET A 33 -5.52 -1.18 16.74
N GLY A 34 -5.91 -1.98 17.72
CA GLY A 34 -6.83 -1.56 18.78
C GLY A 34 -6.20 -0.49 19.67
N THR A 35 -4.92 -0.66 20.01
CA THR A 35 -4.14 0.32 20.78
C THR A 35 -4.00 1.63 20.01
N ASP A 36 -3.64 1.57 18.73
CA ASP A 36 -3.54 2.76 17.88
C ASP A 36 -4.86 3.53 17.82
N MET A 37 -5.99 2.83 17.64
CA MET A 37 -7.30 3.48 17.59
C MET A 37 -7.67 4.11 18.94
N ALA A 38 -7.41 3.43 20.05
CA ALA A 38 -7.70 3.96 21.39
C ALA A 38 -6.87 5.22 21.70
N LEU A 39 -5.57 5.20 21.38
CA LEU A 39 -4.68 6.33 21.59
C LEU A 39 -5.00 7.51 20.64
N LEU A 40 -5.39 7.22 19.40
CA LEU A 40 -5.82 8.25 18.45
C LEU A 40 -7.08 8.96 18.93
N VAL A 41 -8.09 8.19 19.36
CA VAL A 41 -9.33 8.74 19.92
C VAL A 41 -9.04 9.55 21.18
N TRP A 42 -8.18 9.05 22.07
CA TRP A 42 -7.77 9.77 23.27
C TRP A 42 -7.10 11.10 22.96
N GLN A 43 -6.09 11.12 22.08
CA GLN A 43 -5.36 12.36 21.78
C GLN A 43 -6.25 13.39 21.08
N VAL A 44 -7.03 12.97 20.09
CA VAL A 44 -7.85 13.90 19.31
C VAL A 44 -9.06 14.40 20.11
N LEU A 45 -9.77 13.52 20.83
CA LEU A 45 -11.02 13.91 21.49
C LEU A 45 -10.84 14.41 22.93
N VAL A 46 -9.81 13.95 23.65
CA VAL A 46 -9.63 14.28 25.07
C VAL A 46 -8.52 15.31 25.27
N GLN A 47 -7.42 15.21 24.52
CA GLN A 47 -6.28 16.11 24.68
C GLN A 47 -6.29 17.30 23.71
N ASP A 48 -7.16 17.28 22.69
CA ASP A 48 -7.18 18.26 21.58
C ASP A 48 -5.78 18.47 20.96
N ARG A 49 -5.01 17.38 20.86
CA ARG A 49 -3.64 17.37 20.33
C ARG A 49 -3.55 16.56 19.05
N PRO A 50 -2.72 16.99 18.08
CA PRO A 50 -2.39 16.15 16.95
C PRO A 50 -1.55 14.95 17.42
N LEU A 51 -1.83 13.79 16.82
CA LEU A 51 -1.17 12.52 17.15
C LEU A 51 0.08 12.23 16.33
N HIS A 52 0.05 12.59 15.06
CA HIS A 52 1.17 12.35 14.16
C HIS A 52 2.14 13.52 14.25
N PHE A 53 3.44 13.22 14.36
CA PHE A 53 4.54 14.21 14.31
C PHE A 53 4.62 15.18 15.49
N ASN A 54 3.79 15.02 16.53
CA ASN A 54 3.77 15.89 17.70
C ASN A 54 4.94 15.62 18.64
N HIS A 55 5.74 16.66 18.86
CA HIS A 55 6.94 16.68 19.69
C HIS A 55 6.87 17.73 20.80
N GLU A 56 5.66 18.22 21.16
CA GLU A 56 5.48 19.22 22.23
C GLU A 56 5.95 18.73 23.60
N THR A 57 5.62 17.48 23.95
CA THR A 57 6.00 16.87 25.24
C THR A 57 6.64 15.50 25.06
N ALA A 58 7.38 15.04 26.08
CA ALA A 58 7.94 13.69 26.08
C ALA A 58 6.84 12.60 26.04
N ALA A 59 5.65 12.90 26.57
CA ALA A 59 4.50 12.01 26.50
C ALA A 59 3.98 11.91 25.05
N ASP A 60 3.88 13.02 24.33
CA ASP A 60 3.43 13.05 22.93
C ASP A 60 4.38 12.25 22.02
N VAL A 61 5.69 12.42 22.20
CA VAL A 61 6.71 11.64 21.49
C VAL A 61 6.58 10.15 21.80
N THR A 62 6.37 9.79 23.07
CA THR A 62 6.21 8.39 23.47
C THR A 62 4.98 7.77 22.84
N ILE A 63 3.84 8.46 22.87
CA ILE A 63 2.60 8.00 22.26
C ILE A 63 2.81 7.84 20.74
N GLY A 64 3.41 8.84 20.07
CA GLY A 64 3.73 8.75 18.64
C GLY A 64 4.60 7.53 18.29
N ASN A 65 5.62 7.23 19.10
CA ASN A 65 6.48 6.05 18.91
C ASN A 65 5.73 4.73 19.12
N VAL A 66 4.84 4.66 20.12
CA VAL A 66 3.99 3.48 20.35
C VAL A 66 3.11 3.23 19.13
N LEU A 67 2.49 4.26 18.57
CA LEU A 67 1.66 4.13 17.37
C LEU A 67 2.44 3.72 16.14
N ALA A 68 3.58 4.36 15.88
CA ALA A 68 4.43 3.97 14.76
C ALA A 68 4.80 2.48 14.88
N THR A 69 5.22 2.04 16.08
CA THR A 69 5.54 0.64 16.36
C THR A 69 4.33 -0.28 16.16
N GLY A 70 3.15 0.12 16.62
CA GLY A 70 1.89 -0.60 16.43
C GLY A 70 1.56 -0.81 14.95
N ALA A 71 1.60 0.26 14.17
CA ALA A 71 1.36 0.23 12.73
C ALA A 71 2.37 -0.65 11.98
N PHE A 72 3.68 -0.53 12.25
CA PHE A 72 4.70 -1.38 11.65
C PHE A 72 4.56 -2.84 12.07
N THR A 73 4.18 -3.11 13.32
CA THR A 73 3.92 -4.47 13.82
C THR A 73 2.72 -5.10 13.13
N ALA A 74 1.63 -4.37 12.98
CA ALA A 74 0.42 -4.85 12.30
C ALA A 74 0.69 -5.14 10.81
N TRP A 75 1.40 -4.24 10.12
CA TRP A 75 1.82 -4.48 8.76
C TRP A 75 2.76 -5.70 8.67
N GLY A 76 3.76 -5.77 9.55
CA GLY A 76 4.72 -6.87 9.62
C GLY A 76 4.05 -8.23 9.87
N ALA A 77 3.04 -8.27 10.75
CA ALA A 77 2.21 -9.45 10.98
C ALA A 77 1.46 -9.88 9.72
N THR A 78 0.91 -8.93 8.96
CA THR A 78 0.25 -9.21 7.67
C THR A 78 1.23 -9.78 6.65
N ALA A 79 2.41 -9.17 6.51
CA ALA A 79 3.46 -9.65 5.64
C ALA A 79 3.95 -11.05 6.04
N ALA A 80 4.13 -11.31 7.34
CA ALA A 80 4.52 -12.61 7.87
C ALA A 80 3.49 -13.70 7.56
N VAL A 81 2.19 -13.39 7.65
CA VAL A 81 1.12 -14.31 7.23
C VAL A 81 1.22 -14.60 5.73
N VAL A 82 1.45 -13.60 4.89
CA VAL A 82 1.66 -13.85 3.45
C VAL A 82 2.89 -14.73 3.21
N VAL A 83 4.02 -14.46 3.86
CA VAL A 83 5.22 -15.30 3.76
C VAL A 83 4.91 -16.74 4.15
N LEU A 84 4.18 -16.96 5.26
CA LEU A 84 3.71 -18.28 5.68
C LEU A 84 2.81 -18.97 4.63
N LEU A 85 1.96 -18.21 3.93
CA LEU A 85 1.14 -18.75 2.83
C LEU A 85 1.96 -19.08 1.58
N LEU A 86 3.04 -18.35 1.30
CA LEU A 86 3.91 -18.60 0.15
C LEU A 86 4.71 -19.89 0.28
N PHE A 87 4.87 -20.44 1.50
CA PHE A 87 5.40 -21.78 1.74
C PHE A 87 4.35 -22.88 1.62
N GLN A 88 3.12 -22.55 1.23
CA GLN A 88 2.02 -23.50 1.10
C GLN A 88 1.57 -23.59 -0.37
N LYS A 89 0.97 -24.73 -0.73
CA LYS A 89 0.34 -24.88 -2.04
C LYS A 89 -0.99 -24.13 -2.05
N LEU A 90 -0.98 -22.96 -2.66
CA LEU A 90 -2.20 -22.18 -2.93
C LEU A 90 -2.94 -22.73 -4.15
N PRO A 91 -4.27 -22.48 -4.27
CA PRO A 91 -5.09 -23.06 -5.33
C PRO A 91 -4.78 -22.58 -6.75
N ASP A 92 -4.17 -21.39 -6.89
CA ASP A 92 -3.92 -20.74 -8.18
C ASP A 92 -2.56 -20.00 -8.17
N ARG A 93 -1.73 -20.21 -9.19
CA ARG A 93 -0.47 -19.52 -9.44
C ARG A 93 -0.63 -18.01 -9.63
N ALA A 94 -1.76 -17.58 -10.17
CA ALA A 94 -2.12 -16.17 -10.27
C ALA A 94 -2.29 -15.55 -8.87
N LEU A 95 -2.99 -16.24 -7.96
CA LEU A 95 -3.13 -15.80 -6.57
C LEU A 95 -1.78 -15.79 -5.83
N THR A 96 -0.96 -16.83 -6.00
CA THR A 96 0.40 -16.85 -5.44
C THR A 96 1.23 -15.66 -5.92
N SER A 97 1.14 -15.33 -7.22
CA SER A 97 1.85 -14.18 -7.79
C SER A 97 1.31 -12.86 -7.27
N ALA A 98 0.00 -12.75 -7.11
CA ALA A 98 -0.66 -11.57 -6.57
C ALA A 98 -0.26 -11.29 -5.11
N LEU A 99 -0.15 -12.33 -4.28
CA LEU A 99 0.33 -12.19 -2.89
C LEU A 99 1.80 -11.77 -2.83
N ARG A 100 2.66 -12.31 -3.70
CA ARG A 100 4.07 -11.87 -3.79
C ARG A 100 4.18 -10.40 -4.15
N TRP A 101 3.61 -10.01 -5.29
CA TRP A 101 3.64 -8.62 -5.75
C TRP A 101 2.94 -7.68 -4.78
N GLY A 102 1.78 -8.07 -4.25
CA GLY A 102 0.99 -7.27 -3.32
C GLY A 102 1.77 -6.96 -2.04
N THR A 103 2.40 -7.97 -1.44
CA THR A 103 3.23 -7.75 -0.23
C THR A 103 4.50 -6.97 -0.55
N THR A 104 5.16 -7.21 -1.67
CA THR A 104 6.36 -6.45 -2.07
C THR A 104 6.05 -4.97 -2.31
N LEU A 105 4.97 -4.66 -3.03
CA LEU A 105 4.56 -3.27 -3.27
C LEU A 105 4.04 -2.60 -2.00
N ALA A 106 3.35 -3.35 -1.14
CA ALA A 106 2.95 -2.86 0.17
C ALA A 106 4.16 -2.53 1.06
N ALA A 107 5.25 -3.30 0.97
CA ALA A 107 6.50 -2.98 1.65
C ALA A 107 7.13 -1.68 1.13
N GLY A 108 7.10 -1.47 -0.19
CA GLY A 108 7.48 -0.19 -0.80
C GLY A 108 6.61 0.97 -0.30
N GLY A 109 5.29 0.75 -0.19
CA GLY A 109 4.35 1.67 0.45
C GLY A 109 4.75 2.03 1.88
N MET A 110 5.10 1.04 2.70
CA MET A 110 5.62 1.30 4.06
C MET A 110 6.95 2.07 4.05
N GLY A 111 7.83 1.81 3.08
CA GLY A 111 9.06 2.59 2.89
C GLY A 111 8.78 4.08 2.65
N LEU A 112 7.73 4.41 1.89
CA LEU A 112 7.28 5.79 1.69
C LEU A 112 6.76 6.43 2.98
N ALA A 113 6.18 5.65 3.90
CA ALA A 113 5.75 6.14 5.22
C ALA A 113 6.94 6.67 6.03
N LEU A 114 8.09 5.99 5.93
CA LEU A 114 9.31 6.37 6.67
C LEU A 114 9.81 7.77 6.28
N MET A 115 9.58 8.18 5.02
CA MET A 115 9.95 9.52 4.57
C MET A 115 9.17 10.62 5.30
N MET A 116 7.94 10.35 5.73
CA MET A 116 7.10 11.33 6.44
C MET A 116 7.60 11.64 7.86
N PHE A 117 8.40 10.76 8.47
CA PHE A 117 9.00 11.01 9.79
C PHE A 117 10.29 11.85 9.73
N SER A 118 10.79 12.13 8.53
CA SER A 118 11.98 12.97 8.36
C SER A 118 11.65 14.46 8.43
N ALA A 119 12.50 15.24 9.11
CA ALA A 119 12.31 16.68 9.24
C ALA A 119 12.32 17.37 7.86
N SER A 120 11.40 18.30 7.65
CA SER A 120 11.41 19.17 6.48
C SER A 120 12.64 20.09 6.49
N PRO A 121 13.07 20.66 5.34
CA PRO A 121 14.18 21.61 5.32
C PRO A 121 13.96 22.84 6.23
N ALA A 122 12.70 23.24 6.47
CA ALA A 122 12.39 24.31 7.42
C ALA A 122 12.58 23.85 8.87
N GLN A 123 12.08 22.67 9.23
CA GLN A 123 12.25 22.08 10.56
C GLN A 123 13.73 21.80 10.86
N GLN A 124 14.50 21.33 9.88
CA GLN A 124 15.93 21.07 10.03
C GLN A 124 16.71 22.34 10.38
N ARG A 125 16.40 23.48 9.74
CA ARG A 125 17.03 24.77 10.08
C ARG A 125 16.75 25.21 11.52
N VAL A 126 15.56 24.92 12.04
CA VAL A 126 15.23 25.20 13.45
C VAL A 126 16.06 24.32 14.38
N LEU A 127 16.18 23.02 14.07
CA LEU A 127 17.00 22.08 14.85
C LEU A 127 18.49 22.47 14.83
N ASP A 128 19.03 22.82 13.67
CA ASP A 128 20.43 23.24 13.52
C ASP A 128 20.74 24.53 14.30
N GLY A 129 19.75 25.41 14.45
CA GLY A 129 19.81 26.61 15.29
C GLY A 129 19.64 26.35 16.78
N GLY A 130 19.52 25.10 17.23
CA GLY A 130 19.28 24.73 18.63
C GLY A 130 17.83 24.88 19.09
N GLY A 131 16.91 25.18 18.17
CA GLY A 131 15.48 25.24 18.44
C GLY A 131 14.85 23.86 18.61
N LYS A 132 13.63 23.84 19.17
CA LYS A 132 12.84 22.62 19.36
C LYS A 132 11.48 22.81 18.67
N PRO A 133 11.33 22.39 17.40
CA PRO A 133 10.05 22.48 16.73
C PRO A 133 9.04 21.56 17.43
N SER A 134 7.81 22.05 17.63
CA SER A 134 6.71 21.27 18.21
C SER A 134 6.22 20.15 17.29
N MET A 135 6.56 20.21 16.01
CA MET A 135 6.24 19.20 15.00
C MET A 135 7.49 18.80 14.23
N ILE A 136 7.76 17.50 14.11
CA ILE A 136 8.89 16.97 13.33
C ILE A 136 8.38 15.93 12.34
N GLY A 137 8.67 16.17 11.06
CA GLY A 137 8.09 15.41 9.96
C GLY A 137 6.86 16.09 9.39
N GLY A 138 6.22 15.37 8.48
CA GLY A 138 5.01 15.82 7.81
C GLY A 138 4.67 15.00 6.58
N HIS A 139 3.47 15.23 6.06
CA HIS A 139 2.99 14.56 4.85
C HIS A 139 3.05 15.43 3.61
N THR A 140 2.96 16.75 3.76
CA THR A 140 2.99 17.71 2.66
C THR A 140 4.42 17.98 2.21
N VAL A 141 4.62 18.02 0.91
CA VAL A 141 5.91 18.32 0.27
C VAL A 141 5.83 19.66 -0.43
N GLY A 142 6.83 20.51 -0.20
CA GLY A 142 6.94 21.85 -0.78
C GLY A 142 6.19 22.94 -0.03
N LEU A 143 5.37 22.59 0.98
CA LEU A 143 4.61 23.50 1.83
C LEU A 143 4.54 22.94 3.26
N GLU A 144 4.10 23.78 4.20
CA GLU A 144 3.78 23.35 5.57
C GLU A 144 2.51 22.47 5.61
N ASP A 145 2.46 21.56 6.58
CA ASP A 145 1.27 20.76 6.86
C ASP A 145 0.13 21.61 7.44
N GLY A 146 -1.11 21.14 7.29
CA GLY A 146 -2.31 21.82 7.81
C GLY A 146 -3.06 22.70 6.81
N GLY A 147 -2.60 22.77 5.56
CA GLY A 147 -3.30 23.46 4.47
C GLY A 147 -4.58 22.75 3.97
N PRO A 148 -5.28 23.33 2.98
CA PRO A 148 -6.52 22.77 2.43
C PRO A 148 -6.33 21.34 1.88
N GLY A 149 -7.21 20.43 2.29
CA GLY A 149 -7.16 19.01 1.90
C GLY A 149 -8.44 18.49 1.26
N LEU A 150 -8.34 17.35 0.58
CA LEU A 150 -9.50 16.62 0.06
C LEU A 150 -10.44 16.23 1.21
N PRO A 151 -11.77 16.30 1.04
CA PRO A 151 -12.71 15.80 2.02
C PRO A 151 -12.41 14.33 2.38
N LEU A 152 -12.56 13.98 3.65
CA LEU A 152 -12.34 12.63 4.24
C LEU A 152 -10.88 12.15 4.26
N LEU A 153 -10.12 12.35 3.18
CA LEU A 153 -8.74 11.86 3.07
C LEU A 153 -7.73 12.87 3.64
N GLY A 154 -8.08 14.15 3.62
CA GLY A 154 -7.22 15.25 4.06
C GLY A 154 -6.01 15.51 3.17
N TRP A 155 -5.85 14.81 2.04
CA TRP A 155 -4.70 14.95 1.14
C TRP A 155 -4.59 16.36 0.57
N SER A 156 -3.38 16.93 0.57
CA SER A 156 -3.15 18.32 0.16
C SER A 156 -3.67 18.63 -1.25
N THR A 157 -4.46 19.70 -1.36
CA THR A 157 -4.98 20.20 -2.64
C THR A 157 -4.14 21.34 -3.24
N VAL A 158 -3.07 21.71 -2.54
CA VAL A 158 -2.21 22.85 -2.89
C VAL A 158 -0.74 22.49 -3.04
N GLY A 159 -0.29 21.37 -2.47
CA GLY A 159 1.08 20.85 -2.57
C GLY A 159 1.11 19.33 -2.74
N GLY A 160 2.32 18.77 -2.81
CA GLY A 160 2.54 17.32 -2.86
C GLY A 160 2.18 16.66 -1.54
N ASP A 161 1.79 15.39 -1.55
CA ASP A 161 1.39 14.67 -0.34
C ASP A 161 1.84 13.20 -0.37
N LEU A 162 2.74 12.84 0.54
CA LEU A 162 3.32 11.49 0.63
C LEU A 162 2.33 10.44 1.14
N ARG A 163 1.20 10.85 1.75
CA ARG A 163 0.15 9.90 2.15
C ARG A 163 -0.45 9.19 0.95
N ILE A 164 -0.50 9.84 -0.21
CA ILE A 164 -1.08 9.28 -1.43
C ILE A 164 -0.28 8.05 -1.91
N PRO A 165 1.01 8.16 -2.26
CA PRO A 165 1.78 7.01 -2.72
C PRO A 165 1.97 5.96 -1.61
N HIS A 166 2.04 6.37 -0.35
CA HIS A 166 2.02 5.45 0.78
C HIS A 166 0.72 4.64 0.81
N PHE A 167 -0.43 5.30 0.81
CA PHE A 167 -1.77 4.69 0.83
C PHE A 167 -1.94 3.73 -0.34
N VAL A 168 -1.66 4.19 -1.56
CA VAL A 168 -1.74 3.34 -2.75
C VAL A 168 -0.79 2.16 -2.60
N GLY A 169 0.46 2.38 -2.21
CA GLY A 169 1.47 1.33 -2.04
C GLY A 169 1.02 0.23 -1.08
N ILE A 170 0.64 0.61 0.15
CA ILE A 170 0.20 -0.37 1.16
C ILE A 170 -1.02 -1.16 0.69
N HIS A 171 -1.92 -0.54 -0.09
CA HIS A 171 -3.11 -1.20 -0.58
C HIS A 171 -2.92 -2.24 -1.70
N ALA A 172 -1.69 -2.42 -2.19
CA ALA A 172 -1.37 -3.45 -3.18
C ALA A 172 -1.69 -4.86 -2.68
N ILE A 173 -1.54 -5.12 -1.37
CA ILE A 173 -1.81 -6.41 -0.74
C ILE A 173 -3.31 -6.77 -0.76
N GLN A 174 -4.21 -5.80 -0.95
CA GLN A 174 -5.63 -6.05 -1.21
C GLN A 174 -5.94 -6.06 -2.71
N ALA A 175 -5.46 -5.06 -3.44
CA ALA A 175 -5.82 -4.85 -4.84
C ALA A 175 -5.41 -6.02 -5.74
N LEU A 176 -4.18 -6.54 -5.60
CA LEU A 176 -3.69 -7.60 -6.48
C LEU A 176 -4.35 -8.96 -6.21
N PRO A 177 -4.57 -9.39 -4.95
CA PRO A 177 -5.34 -10.60 -4.70
C PRO A 177 -6.79 -10.49 -5.18
N LEU A 178 -7.43 -9.33 -5.02
CA LEU A 178 -8.76 -9.07 -5.58
C LEU A 178 -8.77 -9.18 -7.11
N LEU A 179 -7.75 -8.65 -7.80
CA LEU A 179 -7.59 -8.85 -9.24
C LEU A 179 -7.49 -10.34 -9.60
N ALA A 180 -6.66 -11.12 -8.89
CA ALA A 180 -6.53 -12.55 -9.14
C ALA A 180 -7.88 -13.30 -8.96
N LEU A 181 -8.62 -12.98 -7.88
CA LEU A 181 -9.94 -13.56 -7.62
C LEU A 181 -10.97 -13.15 -8.68
N ALA A 182 -10.95 -11.89 -9.12
CA ALA A 182 -11.82 -11.40 -10.19
C ALA A 182 -11.56 -12.14 -11.52
N LEU A 183 -10.28 -12.37 -11.87
CA LEU A 183 -9.90 -13.13 -13.07
C LEU A 183 -10.39 -14.59 -13.00
N VAL A 184 -10.35 -15.21 -11.82
CA VAL A 184 -10.93 -16.54 -11.60
C VAL A 184 -12.45 -16.51 -11.78
N ALA A 185 -13.15 -15.54 -11.19
CA ALA A 185 -14.60 -15.41 -11.35
C ALA A 185 -15.01 -15.19 -12.82
N LEU A 186 -14.25 -14.36 -13.55
CA LEU A 186 -14.48 -14.06 -14.96
C LEU A 186 -14.17 -15.23 -15.90
N SER A 187 -13.38 -16.23 -15.46
CA SER A 187 -13.11 -17.44 -16.24
C SER A 187 -14.37 -18.26 -16.56
N ARG A 188 -15.45 -18.07 -15.79
CA ARG A 188 -16.76 -18.66 -16.07
C ARG A 188 -17.43 -18.07 -17.31
N ARG A 189 -17.09 -16.83 -17.69
CA ARG A 189 -17.67 -16.11 -18.83
C ARG A 189 -16.73 -16.02 -20.02
N TYR A 190 -15.42 -15.94 -19.76
CA TYR A 190 -14.39 -15.77 -20.78
C TYR A 190 -13.44 -16.98 -20.80
N PRO A 191 -13.57 -17.89 -21.79
CA PRO A 191 -12.79 -19.14 -21.83
C PRO A 191 -11.28 -18.94 -21.82
N VAL A 192 -10.78 -17.81 -22.38
CA VAL A 192 -9.35 -17.47 -22.36
C VAL A 192 -8.77 -17.40 -20.94
N LEU A 193 -9.58 -16.98 -19.96
CA LEU A 193 -9.19 -16.86 -18.55
C LEU A 193 -9.22 -18.20 -17.82
N SER A 194 -9.70 -19.29 -18.42
CA SER A 194 -9.56 -20.64 -17.85
C SER A 194 -8.09 -21.06 -17.76
N ASN A 195 -7.24 -20.52 -18.65
CA ASN A 195 -5.81 -20.74 -18.65
C ASN A 195 -5.15 -19.99 -17.49
N GLU A 196 -4.62 -20.74 -16.54
CA GLU A 196 -3.92 -20.23 -15.36
C GLU A 196 -2.72 -19.34 -15.71
N ASN A 197 -2.01 -19.64 -16.81
CA ASN A 197 -0.88 -18.82 -17.25
C ASN A 197 -1.34 -17.45 -17.77
N VAL A 198 -2.51 -17.38 -18.42
CA VAL A 198 -3.10 -16.10 -18.85
C VAL A 198 -3.46 -15.26 -17.62
N ARG A 199 -4.16 -15.84 -16.64
CA ARG A 199 -4.49 -15.13 -15.39
C ARG A 199 -3.23 -14.63 -14.68
N ARG A 200 -2.19 -15.47 -14.58
CA ARG A 200 -0.92 -15.09 -13.97
C ARG A 200 -0.24 -13.92 -14.71
N ARG A 201 -0.20 -13.95 -16.04
CA ARG A 201 0.37 -12.84 -16.84
C ARG A 201 -0.43 -11.55 -16.64
N LEU A 202 -1.75 -11.63 -16.59
CA LEU A 202 -2.61 -10.47 -16.30
C LEU A 202 -2.38 -9.91 -14.89
N VAL A 203 -2.16 -10.77 -13.89
CA VAL A 203 -1.76 -10.33 -12.55
C VAL A 203 -0.41 -9.62 -12.59
N TRP A 204 0.57 -10.11 -13.36
CA TRP A 204 1.87 -9.43 -13.52
C TRP A 204 1.73 -8.09 -14.23
N THR A 205 0.95 -8.02 -15.30
CA THR A 205 0.64 -6.75 -15.97
C THR A 205 -0.02 -5.76 -15.01
N GLY A 206 -1.01 -6.24 -14.23
CA GLY A 206 -1.67 -5.45 -13.20
C GLY A 206 -0.71 -4.99 -12.10
N ALA A 207 0.23 -5.84 -11.66
CA ALA A 207 1.25 -5.50 -10.68
C ALA A 207 2.23 -4.45 -11.19
N VAL A 208 2.69 -4.55 -12.43
CA VAL A 208 3.53 -3.52 -13.08
C VAL A 208 2.77 -2.21 -13.20
N GLY A 209 1.50 -2.26 -13.61
CA GLY A 209 0.62 -1.09 -13.63
C GLY A 209 0.49 -0.43 -12.27
N TYR A 210 0.21 -1.23 -11.23
CA TYR A 210 0.07 -0.76 -9.86
C TYR A 210 1.37 -0.15 -9.33
N ALA A 211 2.52 -0.79 -9.60
CA ALA A 211 3.83 -0.25 -9.27
C ALA A 211 4.08 1.09 -9.95
N GLY A 212 3.67 1.23 -11.22
CA GLY A 212 3.71 2.49 -11.96
C GLY A 212 2.85 3.58 -11.32
N VAL A 213 1.64 3.24 -10.83
CA VAL A 213 0.79 4.21 -10.11
C VAL A 213 1.47 4.67 -8.82
N VAL A 214 2.05 3.75 -8.04
CA VAL A 214 2.82 4.10 -6.83
C VAL A 214 4.00 5.01 -7.18
N ALA A 215 4.75 4.67 -8.23
CA ALA A 215 5.91 5.46 -8.66
C ALA A 215 5.52 6.86 -9.15
N ILE A 216 4.48 6.97 -9.98
CA ILE A 216 4.00 8.27 -10.49
C ILE A 216 3.47 9.13 -9.36
N THR A 217 2.66 8.58 -8.47
CA THR A 217 2.13 9.34 -7.32
C THR A 217 3.24 9.74 -6.34
N ALA A 218 4.26 8.91 -6.14
CA ALA A 218 5.43 9.24 -5.33
C ALA A 218 6.23 10.37 -5.97
N TRP A 219 6.50 10.25 -7.26
CA TRP A 219 7.20 11.26 -8.03
C TRP A 219 6.44 12.59 -8.08
N GLN A 220 5.13 12.56 -8.27
CA GLN A 220 4.26 13.73 -8.20
C GLN A 220 4.34 14.41 -6.82
N ALA A 221 4.18 13.63 -5.74
CA ALA A 221 4.25 14.15 -4.38
C ALA A 221 5.63 14.75 -4.07
N MET A 222 6.72 14.09 -4.44
CA MET A 222 8.08 14.57 -4.23
C MET A 222 8.39 15.86 -5.01
N ARG A 223 7.70 16.12 -6.13
CA ARG A 223 7.78 17.40 -6.86
C ARG A 223 6.97 18.53 -6.22
N GLY A 224 6.34 18.29 -5.06
CA GLY A 224 5.47 19.26 -4.38
C GLY A 224 4.18 19.55 -5.16
N GLN A 225 3.78 18.67 -6.07
CA GLN A 225 2.61 18.89 -6.92
C GLN A 225 1.34 18.30 -6.31
N SER A 226 0.27 19.09 -6.28
CA SER A 226 -1.03 18.63 -5.82
C SER A 226 -1.65 17.56 -6.72
N ILE A 227 -2.35 16.61 -6.10
CA ILE A 227 -3.10 15.55 -6.77
C ILE A 227 -4.26 16.06 -7.63
N VAL A 228 -4.86 17.21 -7.26
CA VAL A 228 -6.00 17.78 -8.00
C VAL A 228 -5.58 18.73 -9.12
N ARG A 229 -4.28 19.03 -9.23
CA ARG A 229 -3.70 19.90 -10.27
C ARG A 229 -2.43 19.28 -10.86
N PRO A 230 -2.52 18.11 -11.52
CA PRO A 230 -1.37 17.50 -12.16
C PRO A 230 -0.89 18.34 -13.34
N ASP A 231 0.42 18.43 -13.52
CA ASP A 231 1.05 19.06 -14.69
C ASP A 231 1.04 18.13 -15.90
N PHE A 232 1.46 18.69 -17.03
CA PHE A 232 1.64 17.96 -18.27
C PHE A 232 2.44 16.67 -18.09
N TRP A 233 3.55 16.70 -17.33
CA TRP A 233 4.43 15.55 -17.18
C TRP A 233 3.80 14.41 -16.36
N THR A 234 3.06 14.72 -15.29
CA THR A 234 2.28 13.70 -14.55
C THR A 234 1.20 13.09 -15.43
N LEU A 235 0.49 13.91 -16.20
CA LEU A 235 -0.54 13.42 -17.12
C LEU A 235 0.06 12.55 -18.24
N ALA A 236 1.16 12.97 -18.84
CA ALA A 236 1.86 12.20 -19.87
C ALA A 236 2.39 10.86 -19.35
N ALA A 237 3.01 10.84 -18.16
CA ALA A 237 3.46 9.61 -17.51
C ALA A 237 2.28 8.66 -17.22
N THR A 238 1.16 9.21 -16.75
CA THR A 238 -0.06 8.43 -16.46
C THR A 238 -0.66 7.85 -17.75
N ALA A 239 -0.77 8.65 -18.81
CA ALA A 239 -1.25 8.19 -20.11
C ALA A 239 -0.35 7.08 -20.68
N GLY A 240 0.98 7.27 -20.64
CA GLY A 240 1.95 6.27 -21.04
C GLY A 240 1.81 4.96 -20.26
N LEU A 241 1.63 5.05 -18.94
CA LEU A 241 1.40 3.87 -18.09
C LEU A 241 0.11 3.13 -18.49
N VAL A 242 -0.99 3.85 -18.72
CA VAL A 242 -2.25 3.26 -19.19
C VAL A 242 -2.05 2.54 -20.51
N THR A 243 -1.34 3.14 -21.48
CA THR A 243 -1.03 2.51 -22.76
C THR A 243 -0.21 1.22 -22.57
N VAL A 244 0.83 1.25 -21.74
CA VAL A 244 1.67 0.07 -21.45
C VAL A 244 0.85 -1.05 -20.81
N VAL A 245 0.00 -0.73 -19.84
CA VAL A 245 -0.86 -1.71 -19.16
C VAL A 245 -1.90 -2.30 -20.11
N ALA A 246 -2.52 -1.47 -20.96
CA ALA A 246 -3.50 -1.93 -21.94
C ALA A 246 -2.86 -2.88 -22.97
N LEU A 247 -1.73 -2.48 -23.57
CA LEU A 247 -0.98 -3.33 -24.51
C LEU A 247 -0.49 -4.61 -23.83
N GLY A 248 0.06 -4.50 -22.63
CA GLY A 248 0.50 -5.64 -21.83
C GLY A 248 -0.65 -6.60 -21.51
N GLY A 249 -1.86 -6.09 -21.26
CA GLY A 249 -3.06 -6.88 -21.00
C GLY A 249 -3.51 -7.66 -22.23
N VAL A 250 -3.52 -7.01 -23.40
CA VAL A 250 -3.81 -7.67 -24.69
C VAL A 250 -2.78 -8.78 -24.96
N LEU A 251 -1.49 -8.51 -24.77
CA LEU A 251 -0.43 -9.50 -24.97
C LEU A 251 -0.51 -10.64 -23.96
N ALA A 252 -0.83 -10.36 -22.70
CA ALA A 252 -1.00 -11.36 -21.64
C ALA A 252 -2.18 -12.33 -21.93
N ALA A 253 -3.23 -11.83 -22.58
CA ALA A 253 -4.41 -12.61 -22.97
C ALA A 253 -4.19 -13.51 -24.19
N ARG A 254 -3.11 -13.32 -24.96
CA ARG A 254 -2.81 -14.18 -26.11
C ARG A 254 -2.34 -15.56 -25.64
N VAL A 255 -3.03 -16.60 -26.09
CA VAL A 255 -2.61 -18.00 -25.94
C VAL A 255 -1.70 -18.33 -27.14
N PRO A 256 -0.45 -18.79 -26.93
CA PRO A 256 0.41 -19.21 -28.04
C PRO A 256 -0.26 -20.33 -28.85
N ALA A 257 -0.25 -20.22 -30.18
CA ALA A 257 -0.87 -21.19 -31.10
C ALA A 257 -0.18 -22.58 -31.09
N GLU A 258 0.99 -22.69 -30.47
CA GLU A 258 1.84 -23.88 -30.52
C GLU A 258 1.46 -24.95 -29.48
N ARG A 259 0.23 -25.49 -29.55
CA ARG A 259 -0.12 -26.81 -28.97
C ARG A 259 -1.16 -27.60 -29.77
N HIS A 260 -1.44 -27.22 -31.02
CA HIS A 260 -2.25 -28.04 -31.92
C HIS A 260 -1.44 -28.91 -32.90
N ALA A 261 -0.13 -28.69 -33.05
CA ALA A 261 0.71 -29.45 -33.97
C ALA A 261 1.27 -30.79 -33.42
N LEU A 262 1.08 -31.11 -32.13
CA LEU A 262 1.63 -32.33 -31.50
C LEU A 262 0.56 -33.37 -31.09
N ARG A 263 -0.66 -33.26 -31.63
CA ARG A 263 -1.72 -34.28 -31.45
C ARG A 263 -2.20 -34.90 -32.76
N GLY A 264 -1.42 -34.72 -33.82
CA GLY A 264 -1.68 -35.30 -35.14
C GLY A 264 -0.52 -36.18 -35.58
N PHE A 265 -0.19 -37.20 -34.80
CA PHE A 265 0.51 -38.42 -35.22
C PHE A 265 0.09 -39.56 -34.30
#